data_AF-A0A519H6Y0-F1
#
_entry.id   AF-A0A519H6Y0-F1
#
_cell.length_a   1.000
_cell.length_b   1.000
_cell.length_c   1.000
_cell.angle_alpha   90.00
_cell.angle_beta   90.00
_cell.angle_gamma   90.00
#
_symmetry.space_group_name_H-M   'P 1'
#
loop_
_entity.id
_entity.type
_entity.pdbx_description
1 polymer ?
#
loop_
_entity_poly.entity_id
_entity_poly.type
_entity_poly.pdbx_seq_one_letter_code
_entity_poly.pdbx_strand_id
1 'polypeptide(L)'
;MKRKVTTAVALAASAALLLAGCTSADSAGTVTYAGYGGALEDAITSAWSEPFTEESGIEVIADSPADYAKIQQMVESKQVIWDIALVGEDIGVKTNGDMLTEIDCDVVDCASFDGLFPVEKYGMPAYVFSVVLAYNTDKFAGKEPTSWAAFFDTENYPGKRAVFGRDAGGGLQGLLDVALIQDGVAPEDLYPLDVERALKKLDTIKDDLIFFSDFGECTTLVATGEAVFGNCYNGRVKTAAEEGQPVGFTAKHELGPCKGCY
;
A
#
# COMPACT_ATOMS: atom_id res chain seq x y z
N MET A 1 -18.48 -84.69 -21.49
CA MET A 1 -19.83 -84.38 -22.01
C MET A 1 -20.47 -83.36 -21.05
N LYS A 2 -20.80 -82.14 -21.56
CA LYS A 2 -21.77 -81.12 -21.07
C LYS A 2 -21.53 -80.53 -19.65
N ARG A 3 -21.03 -79.30 -19.48
CA ARG A 3 -21.67 -77.95 -19.57
C ARG A 3 -22.88 -77.74 -18.65
N LYS A 4 -22.65 -76.88 -17.63
CA LYS A 4 -23.42 -75.74 -17.04
C LYS A 4 -24.97 -75.76 -16.93
N VAL A 5 -25.41 -74.89 -16.00
CA VAL A 5 -26.72 -74.19 -15.84
C VAL A 5 -27.81 -75.04 -15.15
N THR A 6 -28.69 -74.62 -14.20
CA THR A 6 -29.43 -73.33 -13.99
C THR A 6 -30.25 -73.35 -12.66
N THR A 7 -30.54 -72.14 -12.10
CA THR A 7 -31.75 -71.68 -11.32
C THR A 7 -32.07 -72.31 -9.94
N ALA A 8 -32.71 -71.68 -8.93
CA ALA A 8 -33.58 -70.49 -8.79
C ALA A 8 -33.75 -70.13 -7.27
N VAL A 9 -33.70 -68.85 -6.83
CA VAL A 9 -34.82 -67.93 -6.46
C VAL A 9 -34.91 -67.68 -4.94
N ALA A 10 -34.77 -66.41 -4.54
CA ALA A 10 -35.66 -65.72 -3.60
C ALA A 10 -35.46 -64.20 -3.72
N LEU A 11 -36.59 -63.49 -3.71
CA LEU A 11 -36.83 -62.12 -4.17
C LEU A 11 -36.96 -61.17 -2.96
N ALA A 12 -36.51 -59.92 -3.15
CA ALA A 12 -36.99 -58.67 -2.56
C ALA A 12 -37.06 -58.47 -1.02
N ALA A 13 -36.26 -57.53 -0.52
CA ALA A 13 -36.72 -56.54 0.48
C ALA A 13 -35.83 -55.27 0.46
N SER A 14 -36.40 -54.23 -0.15
CA SER A 14 -36.40 -52.84 0.33
C SER A 14 -35.08 -52.08 0.46
N ALA A 15 -34.86 -51.22 -0.55
CA ALA A 15 -34.09 -50.00 -0.45
C ALA A 15 -34.66 -49.09 0.67
N ALA A 16 -33.85 -48.85 1.70
CA ALA A 16 -34.08 -47.80 2.69
C ALA A 16 -32.91 -46.82 2.60
N LEU A 17 -33.21 -45.71 1.92
CA LEU A 17 -32.56 -44.40 1.91
C LEU A 17 -31.24 -44.27 2.68
N LEU A 18 -30.13 -44.34 1.92
CA LEU A 18 -28.93 -43.56 2.20
C LEU A 18 -29.24 -42.08 1.91
N LEU A 19 -29.92 -41.40 2.82
CA LEU A 19 -29.84 -39.95 2.96
C LEU A 19 -28.65 -39.64 3.88
N ALA A 20 -27.45 -40.01 3.44
CA ALA A 20 -26.25 -39.31 3.85
C ALA A 20 -26.31 -37.97 3.10
N GLY A 21 -26.94 -36.98 3.74
CA GLY A 21 -26.88 -35.61 3.29
C GLY A 21 -25.41 -35.24 3.17
N CYS A 22 -24.91 -35.20 1.93
CA CYS A 22 -23.76 -34.39 1.58
C CYS A 22 -24.22 -32.95 1.80
N THR A 23 -24.14 -32.47 3.04
CA THR A 23 -23.95 -31.04 3.24
C THR A 23 -22.53 -30.77 2.78
N SER A 24 -22.37 -30.58 1.47
CA SER A 24 -21.38 -29.61 1.01
C SER A 24 -21.70 -28.36 1.82
N ALA A 25 -20.83 -28.02 2.77
CA ALA A 25 -20.76 -26.62 3.14
C ALA A 25 -20.42 -25.92 1.81
N ASP A 26 -21.40 -25.26 1.21
CA ASP A 26 -21.15 -24.30 0.15
C ASP A 26 -20.23 -23.25 0.80
N SER A 27 -18.91 -23.44 0.68
CA SER A 27 -17.99 -22.32 0.92
C SER A 27 -18.40 -21.27 -0.10
N ALA A 28 -18.81 -20.09 0.35
CA ALA A 28 -19.34 -19.05 -0.53
C ALA A 28 -18.32 -18.59 -1.60
N GLY A 29 -17.07 -19.05 -1.49
CA GLY A 29 -15.98 -18.86 -2.44
C GLY A 29 -14.73 -18.44 -1.70
N THR A 30 -13.69 -18.13 -2.46
CA THR A 30 -12.49 -17.46 -1.97
C THR A 30 -12.26 -16.21 -2.82
N VAL A 31 -11.79 -15.14 -2.19
CA VAL A 31 -11.27 -13.93 -2.86
C VAL A 31 -9.82 -13.76 -2.44
N THR A 32 -8.91 -13.58 -3.40
CA THR A 32 -7.50 -13.31 -3.11
C THR A 32 -7.24 -11.81 -3.10
N TYR A 33 -6.76 -11.31 -1.97
CA TYR A 33 -6.29 -9.94 -1.78
C TYR A 33 -4.76 -9.90 -1.78
N ALA A 34 -4.17 -9.15 -2.72
CA ALA A 34 -2.74 -8.92 -2.81
C ALA A 34 -2.35 -7.56 -2.19
N GLY A 35 -1.57 -7.57 -1.12
CA GLY A 35 -1.14 -6.37 -0.38
C GLY A 35 0.38 -6.24 -0.25
N TYR A 36 0.83 -5.40 0.68
CA TYR A 36 2.25 -5.19 0.97
C TYR A 36 2.77 -5.94 2.21
N GLY A 37 1.92 -6.72 2.88
CA GLY A 37 2.28 -7.47 4.08
C GLY A 37 2.47 -6.60 5.35
N GLY A 38 2.92 -7.28 6.41
CA GLY A 38 3.23 -6.67 7.71
C GLY A 38 2.03 -6.00 8.39
N ALA A 39 2.29 -4.97 9.19
CA ALA A 39 1.25 -4.31 10.00
C ALA A 39 0.07 -3.74 9.19
N LEU A 40 0.27 -3.44 7.90
CA LEU A 40 -0.83 -3.02 7.03
C LEU A 40 -1.75 -4.19 6.68
N GLU A 41 -1.19 -5.36 6.38
CA GLU A 41 -1.96 -6.57 6.12
C GLU A 41 -2.72 -7.03 7.36
N ASP A 42 -2.10 -6.95 8.54
CA ASP A 42 -2.80 -7.22 9.82
C ASP A 42 -3.99 -6.27 10.02
N ALA A 43 -3.78 -4.97 9.77
CA ALA A 43 -4.84 -3.97 9.89
C ALA A 43 -5.99 -4.20 8.89
N ILE A 44 -5.68 -4.52 7.64
CA ILE A 44 -6.67 -4.83 6.60
C ILE A 44 -7.43 -6.13 6.93
N THR A 45 -6.72 -7.13 7.44
CA THR A 45 -7.32 -8.41 7.83
C THR A 45 -8.38 -8.18 8.90
N SER A 46 -8.02 -7.51 10.00
CA SER A 46 -8.97 -7.25 11.09
C SER A 46 -10.06 -6.25 10.75
N ALA A 47 -9.78 -5.25 9.91
CA ALA A 47 -10.75 -4.20 9.59
C ALA A 47 -11.72 -4.58 8.48
N TRP A 48 -11.28 -5.37 7.50
CA TRP A 48 -12.03 -5.65 6.27
C TRP A 48 -12.20 -7.14 6.02
N SER A 49 -11.13 -7.92 5.98
CA SER A 49 -11.18 -9.33 5.55
C SER A 49 -11.98 -10.23 6.50
N GLU A 50 -11.74 -10.13 7.82
CA GLU A 50 -12.45 -10.90 8.84
C GLU A 50 -13.94 -10.52 8.90
N PRO A 51 -14.33 -9.23 8.99
CA PRO A 51 -15.75 -8.85 8.94
C PRO A 51 -16.44 -9.27 7.64
N PHE A 52 -15.78 -9.12 6.48
CA PHE A 52 -16.33 -9.55 5.20
C PHE A 52 -16.55 -11.06 5.16
N THR A 53 -15.60 -11.84 5.67
CA THR A 53 -15.72 -13.30 5.75
C THR A 53 -16.87 -13.70 6.69
N GLU A 54 -17.02 -13.04 7.84
CA GLU A 54 -18.11 -13.30 8.79
C GLU A 54 -19.49 -12.99 8.19
N GLU A 55 -19.61 -11.89 7.44
CA GLU A 55 -20.87 -11.46 6.84
C GLU A 55 -21.26 -12.27 5.60
N SER A 56 -20.30 -12.55 4.71
CA SER A 56 -20.55 -13.16 3.40
C SER A 56 -20.33 -14.68 3.36
N GLY A 57 -19.53 -15.22 4.28
CA GLY A 57 -19.02 -16.59 4.23
C GLY A 57 -17.96 -16.85 3.16
N ILE A 58 -17.49 -15.81 2.45
CA ILE A 58 -16.42 -15.88 1.44
C ILE A 58 -15.09 -15.70 2.15
N GLU A 59 -14.17 -16.66 2.02
CA GLU A 59 -12.84 -16.57 2.62
C GLU A 59 -11.95 -15.59 1.84
N VAL A 60 -11.24 -14.71 2.56
CA VAL A 60 -10.24 -13.82 1.96
C VAL A 60 -8.85 -14.40 2.15
N ILE A 61 -8.17 -14.71 1.04
CA ILE A 61 -6.80 -15.21 1.03
C ILE A 61 -5.86 -14.02 0.80
N ALA A 62 -4.95 -13.77 1.74
CA ALA A 62 -3.93 -12.74 1.59
C ALA A 62 -2.71 -13.27 0.79
N ASP A 63 -2.20 -12.45 -0.12
CA ASP A 63 -0.92 -12.66 -0.82
C ASP A 63 -0.08 -11.37 -0.80
N SER A 64 1.24 -11.49 -0.80
CA SER A 64 2.15 -10.35 -0.78
C SER A 64 3.55 -10.69 -1.30
N PRO A 65 4.30 -9.70 -1.82
CA PRO A 65 3.88 -8.32 -2.11
C PRO A 65 3.14 -8.21 -3.45
N ALA A 66 2.18 -7.28 -3.49
CA ALA A 66 1.59 -6.74 -4.71
C ALA A 66 2.69 -6.10 -5.58
N ASP A 67 2.72 -6.47 -6.85
CA ASP A 67 3.76 -6.07 -7.79
C ASP A 67 3.18 -5.93 -9.21
N TYR A 68 3.52 -4.84 -9.90
CA TYR A 68 2.91 -4.50 -11.19
C TYR A 68 3.32 -5.48 -12.29
N ALA A 69 4.55 -6.01 -12.25
CA ALA A 69 5.00 -6.99 -13.22
C ALA A 69 4.29 -8.34 -13.04
N LYS A 70 4.01 -8.74 -11.78
CA LYS A 70 3.16 -9.93 -11.51
C LYS A 70 1.75 -9.73 -12.05
N ILE A 71 1.12 -8.57 -11.83
CA ILE A 71 -0.20 -8.24 -12.39
C ILE A 71 -0.17 -8.36 -13.91
N GLN A 72 0.80 -7.71 -14.56
CA GLN A 72 0.95 -7.77 -16.01
C GLN A 72 1.11 -9.21 -16.51
N GLN A 73 1.98 -10.00 -15.87
CA GLN A 73 2.21 -11.39 -16.23
C GLN A 73 0.94 -12.26 -16.09
N MET A 74 0.19 -12.10 -15.00
CA MET A 74 -1.07 -12.82 -14.77
C MET A 74 -2.10 -12.52 -15.86
N VAL A 75 -2.24 -11.25 -16.24
CA VAL A 75 -3.18 -10.80 -17.26
C VAL A 75 -2.76 -11.30 -18.64
N GLU A 76 -1.50 -11.13 -19.03
CA GLU A 76 -0.96 -11.58 -20.32
C GLU A 76 -1.05 -13.10 -20.50
N SER A 77 -0.78 -13.86 -19.44
CA SER A 77 -0.87 -15.32 -19.44
C SER A 77 -2.30 -15.85 -19.27
N LYS A 78 -3.27 -14.97 -18.97
CA LYS A 78 -4.67 -15.31 -18.64
C LYS A 78 -4.79 -16.28 -17.45
N GLN A 79 -3.86 -16.17 -16.50
CA GLN A 79 -3.83 -16.94 -15.25
C GLN A 79 -3.87 -15.98 -14.07
N VAL A 80 -4.97 -15.24 -13.96
CA VAL A 80 -5.21 -14.29 -12.86
C VAL A 80 -5.55 -15.06 -11.59
N ILE A 81 -4.73 -14.87 -10.55
CA ILE A 81 -4.93 -15.47 -9.22
C ILE A 81 -5.23 -14.41 -8.14
N TRP A 82 -5.05 -13.12 -8.45
CA TRP A 82 -5.40 -12.02 -7.56
C TRP A 82 -6.70 -11.40 -8.02
N ASP A 83 -7.68 -11.32 -7.11
CA ASP A 83 -8.98 -10.71 -7.38
C ASP A 83 -8.95 -9.21 -7.05
N ILE A 84 -8.25 -8.84 -5.96
CA ILE A 84 -8.07 -7.47 -5.50
C ILE A 84 -6.58 -7.25 -5.26
N ALA A 85 -6.01 -6.18 -5.81
CA ALA A 85 -4.63 -5.79 -5.56
C ALA A 85 -4.57 -4.37 -5.00
N LEU A 86 -3.91 -4.21 -3.86
CA LEU A 86 -3.54 -2.90 -3.33
C LEU A 86 -2.33 -2.38 -4.10
N VAL A 87 -2.54 -1.28 -4.82
CA VAL A 87 -1.57 -0.68 -5.74
C VAL A 87 -1.57 0.85 -5.58
N GLY A 88 -0.52 1.51 -6.06
CA GLY A 88 -0.50 2.96 -6.21
C GLY A 88 -1.31 3.42 -7.43
N GLU A 89 -1.69 4.70 -7.44
CA GLU A 89 -2.39 5.32 -8.58
C GLU A 89 -1.57 5.27 -9.88
N ASP A 90 -0.23 5.21 -9.75
CA ASP A 90 0.76 5.21 -10.83
C ASP A 90 0.70 3.98 -11.75
N ILE A 91 -0.01 2.91 -11.37
CA ILE A 91 -0.37 1.81 -12.29
C ILE A 91 -1.31 2.27 -13.41
N GLY A 92 -1.92 3.45 -13.27
CA GLY A 92 -2.82 4.04 -14.25
C GLY A 92 -4.29 3.69 -13.99
N VAL A 93 -4.78 3.80 -12.76
CA VAL A 93 -6.18 3.48 -12.37
C VAL A 93 -7.25 4.27 -13.16
N LYS A 94 -6.87 5.33 -13.87
CA LYS A 94 -7.74 6.10 -14.77
C LYS A 94 -7.84 5.54 -16.19
N THR A 95 -6.79 4.85 -16.65
CA THR A 95 -6.58 4.60 -18.10
C THR A 95 -6.19 3.16 -18.44
N ASN A 96 -5.68 2.38 -17.49
CA ASN A 96 -5.06 1.08 -17.74
C ASN A 96 -6.07 -0.09 -17.72
N GLY A 97 -7.02 -0.07 -18.66
CA GLY A 97 -7.99 -1.15 -18.85
C GLY A 97 -7.42 -2.45 -19.43
N ASP A 98 -6.16 -2.44 -19.86
CA ASP A 98 -5.46 -3.64 -20.33
C ASP A 98 -5.00 -4.52 -19.16
N MET A 99 -4.76 -3.93 -17.98
CA MET A 99 -4.32 -4.65 -16.78
C MET A 99 -5.38 -4.72 -15.67
N LEU A 100 -6.38 -3.84 -15.70
CA LEU A 100 -7.32 -3.65 -14.61
C LEU A 100 -8.78 -3.73 -15.09
N THR A 101 -9.66 -4.15 -14.19
CA THR A 101 -11.11 -4.23 -14.43
C THR A 101 -11.81 -2.94 -13.99
N GLU A 102 -12.83 -2.50 -14.72
CA GLU A 102 -13.64 -1.34 -14.34
C GLU A 102 -14.32 -1.58 -12.99
N ILE A 103 -14.38 -0.55 -12.14
CA ILE A 103 -15.11 -0.61 -10.88
C ILE A 103 -16.61 -0.55 -11.17
N ASP A 104 -17.35 -1.54 -10.67
CA ASP A 104 -18.80 -1.59 -10.78
C ASP A 104 -19.46 -0.75 -9.67
N CYS A 105 -19.88 0.46 -10.03
CA CYS A 105 -20.57 1.38 -9.11
C CYS A 105 -22.04 1.02 -8.84
N ASP A 106 -22.58 -0.06 -9.43
CA ASP A 106 -23.85 -0.64 -8.96
C ASP A 106 -23.63 -1.55 -7.74
N VAL A 107 -22.39 -2.03 -7.52
CA VAL A 107 -21.99 -2.83 -6.37
C VAL A 107 -21.29 -1.97 -5.31
N VAL A 108 -20.37 -1.11 -5.73
CA VAL A 108 -19.68 -0.15 -4.88
C VAL A 108 -20.48 1.15 -4.82
N ASP A 109 -20.75 1.68 -3.62
CA ASP A 109 -21.27 3.04 -3.47
C ASP A 109 -20.18 4.08 -3.79
N CYS A 110 -19.87 4.26 -5.07
CA CYS A 110 -18.83 5.17 -5.54
C CYS A 110 -19.10 6.63 -5.12
N ALA A 111 -20.37 6.99 -4.94
CA ALA A 111 -20.76 8.33 -4.51
C ALA A 111 -20.37 8.62 -3.05
N SER A 112 -20.12 7.59 -2.24
CA SER A 112 -19.64 7.75 -0.86
C SER A 112 -18.16 8.19 -0.76
N PHE A 113 -17.41 8.15 -1.86
CA PHE A 113 -16.00 8.55 -1.95
C PHE A 113 -15.82 9.98 -2.50
N ASP A 114 -16.79 10.88 -2.28
CA ASP A 114 -16.67 12.26 -2.75
C ASP A 114 -15.53 13.02 -2.04
N GLY A 115 -14.67 13.71 -2.80
CA GLY A 115 -13.58 14.52 -2.21
C GLY A 115 -12.26 14.48 -2.97
N LEU A 116 -11.14 14.54 -2.23
CA LEU A 116 -9.78 14.62 -2.78
C LEU A 116 -9.32 13.32 -3.47
N PHE A 117 -9.96 12.19 -3.16
CA PHE A 117 -9.62 10.87 -3.70
C PHE A 117 -10.92 10.18 -4.12
N PRO A 118 -11.46 10.46 -5.33
CA PRO A 118 -12.65 9.80 -5.83
C PRO A 118 -12.36 8.37 -6.28
N VAL A 119 -13.41 7.57 -6.48
CA VAL A 119 -13.30 6.32 -7.25
C VAL A 119 -12.97 6.66 -8.69
N GLU A 120 -11.92 6.05 -9.21
CA GLU A 120 -11.49 6.15 -10.60
C GLU A 120 -11.98 4.96 -11.41
N LYS A 121 -11.87 5.05 -12.73
CA LYS A 121 -12.45 4.07 -13.65
C LYS A 121 -12.06 2.61 -13.35
N TYR A 122 -10.79 2.38 -13.00
CA TYR A 122 -10.21 1.05 -12.78
C TYR A 122 -9.64 0.87 -11.37
N GLY A 123 -9.99 1.75 -10.42
CA GLY A 123 -9.47 1.65 -9.06
C GLY A 123 -10.22 2.54 -8.09
N MET A 124 -10.20 2.15 -6.82
CA MET A 124 -10.82 2.93 -5.74
C MET A 124 -9.81 3.23 -4.62
N PRO A 125 -9.98 4.34 -3.88
CA PRO A 125 -9.12 4.64 -2.74
C PRO A 125 -9.26 3.59 -1.63
N ALA A 126 -8.14 3.00 -1.21
CA ALA A 126 -8.10 2.08 -0.07
C ALA A 126 -7.71 2.79 1.23
N TYR A 127 -6.62 3.55 1.21
CA TYR A 127 -6.19 4.41 2.30
C TYR A 127 -5.33 5.56 1.78
N VAL A 128 -5.22 6.61 2.59
CA VAL A 128 -4.38 7.78 2.29
C VAL A 128 -3.19 7.77 3.23
N PHE A 129 -2.01 8.06 2.69
CA PHE A 129 -0.80 8.26 3.47
C PHE A 129 -0.05 9.50 2.99
N SER A 130 0.87 9.97 3.83
CA SER A 130 1.79 11.04 3.48
C SER A 130 3.22 10.60 3.77
N VAL A 131 4.13 10.91 2.85
CA VAL A 131 5.55 11.02 3.17
C VAL A 131 5.73 12.34 3.92
N VAL A 132 6.24 12.28 5.14
CA VAL A 132 6.36 13.44 6.04
C VAL A 132 7.82 13.68 6.40
N LEU A 133 8.12 14.92 6.80
CA LEU A 133 9.38 15.24 7.46
C LEU A 133 9.31 14.67 8.88
N ALA A 134 9.85 13.47 9.07
CA ALA A 134 10.09 12.90 10.38
C ALA A 134 11.32 13.56 11.01
N TYR A 135 11.33 13.72 12.32
CA TYR A 135 12.43 14.29 13.07
C TYR A 135 12.62 13.61 14.42
N ASN A 136 13.87 13.61 14.92
CA ASN A 136 14.16 13.11 16.26
C ASN A 136 13.81 14.18 17.31
N THR A 137 12.89 13.87 18.22
CA THR A 137 12.39 14.85 19.22
C THR A 137 13.43 15.19 20.27
N ASP A 138 14.33 14.27 20.62
CA ASP A 138 15.37 14.51 21.63
C ASP A 138 16.44 15.49 21.13
N LYS A 139 16.70 15.49 19.81
CA LYS A 139 17.65 16.41 19.17
C LYS A 139 17.12 17.84 19.05
N PHE A 140 15.81 18.00 18.96
CA PHE A 140 15.17 19.28 18.63
C PHE A 140 14.10 19.73 19.63
N ALA A 141 14.12 19.24 20.87
CA ALA A 141 13.16 19.64 21.90
C ALA A 141 13.12 21.18 22.07
N GLY A 142 12.00 21.80 21.69
CA GLY A 142 11.78 23.25 21.69
C GLY A 142 12.32 24.02 20.48
N LYS A 143 12.82 23.33 19.46
CA LYS A 143 13.26 23.85 18.15
C LYS A 143 12.83 22.93 17.01
N GLU A 144 11.65 22.34 17.12
CA GLU A 144 11.12 21.38 16.15
C GLU A 144 11.01 22.02 14.75
N PRO A 145 11.31 21.29 13.67
CA PRO A 145 11.13 21.80 12.32
C PRO A 145 9.64 22.04 12.06
N THR A 146 9.32 23.10 11.30
CA THR A 146 7.93 23.44 10.93
C THR A 146 7.64 23.29 9.45
N SER A 147 8.67 22.98 8.66
CA SER A 147 8.62 22.85 7.19
C SER A 147 9.78 22.02 6.67
N TRP A 148 9.66 21.58 5.42
CA TRP A 148 10.74 20.91 4.70
C TRP A 148 11.98 21.78 4.45
N ALA A 149 11.91 23.10 4.66
CA ALA A 149 13.09 23.97 4.58
C ALA A 149 14.20 23.52 5.57
N ALA A 150 13.81 23.04 6.76
CA ALA A 150 14.74 22.54 7.77
C ALA A 150 15.57 21.34 7.26
N PHE A 151 15.01 20.54 6.33
CA PHE A 151 15.69 19.37 5.78
C PHE A 151 16.99 19.76 5.06
N PHE A 152 17.01 20.90 4.36
CA PHE A 152 18.17 21.41 3.62
C PHE A 152 19.05 22.38 4.41
N ASP A 153 18.58 22.86 5.57
CA ASP A 153 19.33 23.75 6.45
C ASP A 153 20.22 22.94 7.42
N THR A 154 21.36 22.49 6.90
CA THR A 154 22.33 21.67 7.66
C THR A 154 23.09 22.46 8.72
N GLU A 155 23.08 23.81 8.65
CA GLU A 155 23.71 24.67 9.63
C GLU A 155 22.88 24.77 10.92
N ASN A 156 21.58 25.05 10.80
CA ASN A 156 20.70 25.15 11.97
C ASN A 156 20.21 23.79 12.47
N TYR A 157 20.15 22.80 11.58
CA TYR A 157 19.76 21.42 11.90
C TYR A 157 20.87 20.44 11.52
N PRO A 158 21.99 20.40 12.26
CA PRO A 158 23.11 19.51 11.95
C PRO A 158 22.75 18.03 12.17
N GLY A 159 23.18 17.15 11.26
CA GLY A 159 22.98 15.70 11.36
C GLY A 159 22.68 15.03 10.01
N LYS A 160 22.48 13.71 9.99
CA LYS A 160 22.14 12.99 8.74
C LYS A 160 20.65 13.04 8.43
N ARG A 161 20.29 12.82 7.17
CA ARG A 161 18.94 12.78 6.63
C ARG A 161 18.69 11.39 6.03
N ALA A 162 17.73 10.65 6.58
CA ALA A 162 17.28 9.40 6.02
C ALA A 162 16.43 9.67 4.77
N VAL A 163 16.84 9.14 3.63
CA VAL A 163 16.15 9.26 2.34
C VAL A 163 15.87 7.89 1.75
N PHE A 164 14.70 7.73 1.15
CA PHE A 164 14.34 6.46 0.52
C PHE A 164 15.34 6.08 -0.58
N GLY A 165 15.91 4.88 -0.48
CA GLY A 165 16.86 4.34 -1.44
C GLY A 165 16.19 3.88 -2.73
N ARG A 166 16.87 4.10 -3.85
CA ARG A 166 16.38 3.75 -5.21
C ARG A 166 15.98 2.28 -5.35
N ASP A 167 16.69 1.37 -4.68
CA ASP A 167 16.56 -0.08 -4.89
C ASP A 167 15.35 -0.69 -4.15
N ALA A 168 14.62 0.10 -3.36
CA ALA A 168 13.49 -0.35 -2.55
C ALA A 168 12.10 -0.13 -3.20
N GLY A 169 12.05 0.22 -4.49
CA GLY A 169 10.80 0.27 -5.29
C GLY A 169 9.94 1.53 -5.12
N GLY A 170 10.05 2.26 -3.99
CA GLY A 170 9.29 3.50 -3.71
C GLY A 170 9.93 4.83 -4.18
N GLY A 171 11.14 4.81 -4.74
CA GLY A 171 11.79 5.99 -5.33
C GLY A 171 11.95 7.22 -4.41
N LEU A 172 12.27 8.38 -4.99
CA LEU A 172 12.33 9.68 -4.31
C LEU A 172 10.93 10.32 -4.20
N GLN A 173 9.91 9.51 -3.97
CA GLN A 173 8.50 9.93 -4.09
C GLN A 173 8.19 11.06 -3.10
N GLY A 174 7.70 12.18 -3.64
CA GLY A 174 7.50 13.44 -2.91
C GLY A 174 8.78 14.21 -2.55
N LEU A 175 9.95 13.56 -2.48
CA LEU A 175 11.21 14.23 -2.14
C LEU A 175 11.74 15.09 -3.29
N LEU A 176 11.49 14.71 -4.55
CA LEU A 176 11.82 15.56 -5.70
C LEU A 176 10.99 16.85 -5.71
N ASP A 177 9.68 16.75 -5.42
CA ASP A 177 8.76 17.88 -5.28
C ASP A 177 9.25 18.83 -4.19
N VAL A 178 9.58 18.27 -3.01
CA VAL A 178 10.16 19.01 -1.89
C VAL A 178 11.46 19.69 -2.31
N ALA A 179 12.36 19.01 -2.99
CA ALA A 179 13.62 19.59 -3.45
C ALA A 179 13.36 20.78 -4.40
N LEU A 180 12.43 20.67 -5.34
CA LEU A 180 12.08 21.77 -6.25
C LEU A 180 11.44 22.95 -5.52
N ILE A 181 10.53 22.71 -4.58
CA ILE A 181 9.94 23.77 -3.74
C ILE A 181 11.02 24.49 -2.95
N GLN A 182 11.94 23.74 -2.33
CA GLN A 182 13.06 24.31 -1.57
C GLN A 182 14.16 24.92 -2.46
N ASP A 183 14.07 24.72 -3.78
CA ASP A 183 14.83 25.41 -4.79
C ASP A 183 14.05 26.58 -5.45
N GLY A 184 12.86 26.91 -4.91
CA GLY A 184 12.07 28.08 -5.28
C GLY A 184 11.03 27.86 -6.38
N VAL A 185 10.72 26.61 -6.75
CA VAL A 185 9.60 26.30 -7.66
C VAL A 185 8.28 26.46 -6.91
N ALA A 186 7.32 27.18 -7.51
CA ALA A 186 5.98 27.30 -6.94
C ALA A 186 5.23 25.96 -7.07
N PRO A 187 4.42 25.54 -6.09
CA PRO A 187 3.69 24.27 -6.15
C PRO A 187 2.85 24.09 -7.45
N GLU A 188 2.26 25.17 -7.95
CA GLU A 188 1.48 25.19 -9.20
C GLU A 188 2.31 24.94 -10.48
N ASP A 189 3.62 25.14 -10.42
CA ASP A 189 4.56 25.00 -11.56
C ASP A 189 5.41 23.73 -11.46
N LEU A 190 5.10 22.82 -10.53
CA LEU A 190 5.90 21.62 -10.28
C LEU A 190 5.91 20.64 -11.44
N TYR A 191 4.78 20.49 -12.14
CA TYR A 191 4.58 19.42 -13.10
C TYR A 191 4.58 19.94 -14.55
N PRO A 192 5.29 19.26 -15.49
CA PRO A 192 6.14 18.08 -15.28
C PRO A 192 7.41 18.39 -14.48
N LEU A 193 7.85 17.45 -13.64
CA LEU A 193 8.99 17.64 -12.73
C LEU A 193 10.31 17.85 -13.48
N ASP A 194 11.05 18.89 -13.09
CA ASP A 194 12.46 19.07 -13.47
C ASP A 194 13.36 18.19 -12.59
N VAL A 195 13.50 16.92 -12.98
CA VAL A 195 14.25 15.91 -12.21
C VAL A 195 15.72 16.30 -12.04
N GLU A 196 16.36 16.89 -13.06
CA GLU A 196 17.77 17.29 -12.96
C GLU A 196 17.97 18.40 -11.93
N ARG A 197 17.07 19.39 -11.90
CA ARG A 197 17.10 20.46 -10.90
C ARG A 197 16.86 19.92 -9.48
N ALA A 198 15.90 19.02 -9.33
CA ALA A 198 15.61 18.37 -8.05
C ALA A 198 16.83 17.60 -7.50
N LEU A 199 17.50 16.82 -8.36
CA LEU A 199 18.71 16.07 -8.00
C LEU A 199 19.89 17.01 -7.66
N LYS A 200 20.08 18.12 -8.40
CA LYS A 200 21.09 19.14 -8.07
C LYS A 200 20.86 19.75 -6.70
N LYS A 201 19.60 19.97 -6.31
CA LYS A 201 19.26 20.45 -4.98
C LYS A 201 19.56 19.40 -3.90
N LEU A 202 19.26 18.13 -4.14
CA LEU A 202 19.64 17.04 -3.22
C LEU A 202 21.17 16.88 -3.12
N ASP A 203 21.91 17.12 -4.21
CA ASP A 203 23.37 17.07 -4.21
C ASP A 203 23.99 18.10 -3.25
N THR A 204 23.30 19.20 -2.89
CA THR A 204 23.83 20.18 -1.92
C THR A 204 23.94 19.64 -0.50
N ILE A 205 23.23 18.56 -0.18
CA ILE A 205 23.24 17.91 1.14
C ILE A 205 23.66 16.44 1.04
N LYS A 206 24.25 16.02 -0.08
CA LYS A 206 24.56 14.61 -0.40
C LYS A 206 25.36 13.90 0.67
N ASP A 207 26.38 14.57 1.20
CA ASP A 207 27.26 14.01 2.22
C ASP A 207 26.53 13.74 3.54
N ASP A 208 25.35 14.32 3.73
CA ASP A 208 24.49 14.14 4.89
C ASP A 208 23.32 13.16 4.66
N LEU A 209 23.25 12.48 3.52
CA LEU A 209 22.18 11.53 3.23
C LEU A 209 22.54 10.11 3.68
N ILE A 210 21.56 9.42 4.28
CA ILE A 210 21.56 7.97 4.51
C ILE A 210 20.44 7.39 3.65
N PHE A 211 20.75 6.41 2.81
CA PHE A 211 19.76 5.77 1.95
C PHE A 211 19.23 4.50 2.62
N PHE A 212 17.95 4.50 2.99
CA PHE A 212 17.30 3.36 3.63
C PHE A 212 16.59 2.47 2.61
N SER A 213 16.41 1.19 2.95
CA SER A 213 15.86 0.16 2.06
C SER A 213 14.41 -0.21 2.35
N ASP A 214 13.87 0.20 3.51
CA ASP A 214 12.45 0.09 3.82
C ASP A 214 11.99 1.17 4.80
N PHE A 215 10.68 1.45 4.83
CA PHE A 215 10.15 2.53 5.67
C PHE A 215 10.17 2.23 7.19
N GLY A 216 10.36 0.97 7.59
CA GLY A 216 10.65 0.62 8.98
C GLY A 216 12.04 1.14 9.39
N GLU A 217 13.04 0.92 8.55
CA GLU A 217 14.39 1.45 8.71
C GLU A 217 14.41 2.98 8.83
N CYS A 218 13.62 3.70 8.02
CA CYS A 218 13.50 5.17 8.12
C CYS A 218 13.18 5.63 9.54
N THR A 219 12.19 5.00 10.17
CA THR A 219 11.72 5.38 11.50
C THR A 219 12.76 5.00 12.56
N THR A 220 13.42 3.85 12.41
CA THR A 220 14.54 3.44 13.27
C THR A 220 15.71 4.42 13.20
N LEU A 221 16.16 4.81 12.01
CA LEU A 221 17.27 5.76 11.82
C LEU A 221 16.99 7.11 12.50
N VAL A 222 15.74 7.57 12.43
CA VAL A 222 15.33 8.81 13.10
C VAL A 222 15.25 8.61 14.62
N ALA A 223 14.65 7.52 15.09
CA ALA A 223 14.52 7.23 16.53
C ALA A 223 15.87 7.06 17.23
N THR A 224 16.85 6.41 16.59
CA THR A 224 18.20 6.23 17.12
C THR A 224 19.03 7.52 17.08
N GLY A 225 18.58 8.51 16.30
CA GLY A 225 19.30 9.76 16.07
C GLY A 225 20.50 9.62 15.13
N GLU A 226 20.63 8.48 14.45
CA GLU A 226 21.59 8.29 13.36
C GLU A 226 21.27 9.24 12.21
N ALA A 227 19.98 9.41 11.90
CA ALA A 227 19.44 10.51 11.14
C ALA A 227 18.66 11.47 12.06
N VAL A 228 18.81 12.77 11.86
CA VAL A 228 18.02 13.79 12.58
C VAL A 228 16.68 14.05 11.90
N PHE A 229 16.61 13.77 10.60
CA PHE A 229 15.39 13.84 9.79
C PHE A 229 15.23 12.62 8.89
N GLY A 230 13.99 12.33 8.47
CA GLY A 230 13.72 11.31 7.45
C GLY A 230 12.45 11.59 6.65
N ASN A 231 12.41 11.14 5.39
CA ASN A 231 11.18 11.15 4.58
C ASN A 231 10.34 9.89 4.83
N CYS A 232 9.85 9.73 6.06
CA CYS A 232 9.15 8.50 6.47
C CYS A 232 7.64 8.58 6.20
N TYR A 233 6.95 7.44 6.21
CA TYR A 233 5.49 7.42 6.19
C TYR A 233 4.90 7.88 7.53
N ASN A 234 3.91 8.76 7.46
CA ASN A 234 3.23 9.33 8.62
C ASN A 234 2.69 8.26 9.59
N GLY A 235 2.14 7.16 9.08
CA GLY A 235 1.64 6.05 9.90
C GLY A 235 2.74 5.40 10.74
N ARG A 236 3.92 5.16 10.15
CA ARG A 236 5.07 4.55 10.84
C ARG A 236 5.61 5.46 11.94
N VAL A 237 5.75 6.75 11.65
CA VAL A 237 6.21 7.74 12.65
C VAL A 237 5.20 7.85 13.79
N LYS A 238 3.90 7.88 13.48
CA LYS A 238 2.84 7.92 14.50
C LYS A 238 2.90 6.70 15.43
N THR A 239 2.96 5.50 14.88
CA THR A 239 3.07 4.26 15.68
C THR A 239 4.31 4.28 16.57
N ALA A 240 5.48 4.64 16.03
CA ALA A 240 6.70 4.71 16.82
C ALA A 240 6.62 5.76 17.95
N ALA A 241 6.00 6.91 17.69
CA ALA A 241 5.75 7.93 18.72
C ALA A 241 4.80 7.42 19.82
N GLU A 242 3.74 6.67 19.45
CA GLU A 242 2.81 6.04 20.39
C GLU A 242 3.49 4.96 21.25
N GLU A 243 4.52 4.29 20.71
CA GLU A 243 5.39 3.36 21.43
C GLU A 243 6.45 4.06 22.32
N GLY A 244 6.48 5.40 22.31
CA GLY A 244 7.39 6.20 23.14
C GLY A 244 8.79 6.38 22.55
N GLN A 245 8.99 6.08 21.26
CA GLN A 245 10.25 6.40 20.58
C GLN A 245 10.38 7.92 20.37
N PRO A 246 11.61 8.48 20.37
CA PRO A 246 11.83 9.92 20.27
C PRO A 246 11.71 10.43 18.83
N VAL A 247 10.53 10.27 18.24
CA VAL A 247 10.22 10.66 16.87
C VAL A 247 8.95 11.50 16.79
N GLY A 248 8.96 12.48 15.89
CA GLY A 248 7.81 13.32 15.55
C GLY A 248 7.79 13.60 14.05
N PHE A 249 6.72 14.20 13.55
CA PHE A 249 6.67 14.64 12.15
C PHE A 249 5.92 15.96 11.99
N THR A 250 6.23 16.70 10.93
CA THR A 250 5.53 17.94 10.61
C THR A 250 4.22 17.65 9.90
N ALA A 251 3.10 18.14 10.43
CA ALA A 251 1.77 17.99 9.79
C ALA A 251 1.54 18.97 8.63
N LYS A 252 2.45 19.93 8.41
CA LYS A 252 2.30 20.95 7.36
C LYS A 252 2.65 20.35 6.00
N HIS A 253 1.64 20.20 5.13
CA HIS A 253 1.83 19.85 3.73
C HIS A 253 2.34 21.09 2.97
N GLU A 254 3.58 21.04 2.45
CA GLU A 254 4.14 22.12 1.61
C GLU A 254 3.45 22.23 0.25
N LEU A 255 2.77 21.17 -0.20
CA LEU A 255 2.06 21.10 -1.48
C LEU A 255 0.65 21.71 -1.43
N GLY A 256 0.13 22.08 -0.24
CA GLY A 256 -1.29 22.43 -0.08
C GLY A 256 -2.24 21.32 -0.59
N PRO A 257 -3.54 21.60 -0.79
CA PRO A 257 -4.38 20.72 -1.59
C PRO A 257 -3.93 20.86 -3.05
N CYS A 258 -3.06 19.96 -3.52
CA CYS A 258 -2.61 20.00 -4.90
C CYS A 258 -3.80 19.79 -5.84
N LYS A 259 -4.12 20.80 -6.66
CA LYS A 259 -5.06 20.67 -7.77
C LYS A 259 -4.32 20.10 -8.97
N GLY A 260 -4.56 18.82 -9.30
CA GLY A 260 -4.01 18.18 -10.49
C GLY A 260 -2.75 17.33 -10.29
N CYS A 261 -2.36 17.04 -9.04
CA CYS A 261 -1.37 15.99 -8.74
C CYS A 261 -1.97 14.56 -8.81
N TYR A 262 -3.28 14.47 -9.05
CA TYR A 262 -4.03 13.23 -9.19
C TYR A 262 -4.69 13.22 -10.57
#